data_AF-A0A2D4JG76-F1
#
_entry.id   AF-A0A2D4JG76-F1
#
_cell.length_a   1.000
_cell.length_b   1.000
_cell.length_c   1.000
_cell.angle_alpha   90.00
_cell.angle_beta   90.00
_cell.angle_gamma   90.00
#
_symmetry.space_group_name_H-M   'P 1'
#
loop_
_entity.id
_entity.type
_entity.pdbx_description
1 polymer ?
#
loop_
_entity_poly.entity_id
_entity_poly.type
_entity_poly.pdbx_seq_one_letter_code
_entity_poly.pdbx_strand_id
1 'polypeptide(L)'
;VLEHFAGVFTMMNPLTFKEIFQTSVPYMVERISKNYALQIVANSFLANPTTSALFATILVEYLLDRLPEMGSNVELSNLYLKLFKLVFGSVSLFAAENEQMLKVNAGEMENGRNVVVERIQHAVDQMQNI
;
A
#
# COMPACT_ATOMS: atom_id res chain seq x y z
N VAL A 1 10.93 10.91 17.41
CA VAL A 1 10.01 9.98 18.11
C VAL A 1 9.45 8.91 17.17
N LEU A 2 8.73 9.26 16.10
CA LEU A 2 8.10 8.26 15.21
C LEU A 2 9.11 7.37 14.44
N GLU A 3 10.25 7.92 14.02
CA GLU A 3 11.32 7.10 13.41
C GLU A 3 11.93 6.11 14.41
N HIS A 4 12.08 6.52 15.68
CA HIS A 4 12.57 5.63 16.73
C HIS A 4 11.56 4.52 17.03
N PHE A 5 10.26 4.86 17.04
CA PHE A 5 9.18 3.89 17.13
C PHE A 5 9.27 2.87 15.99
N ALA A 6 9.39 3.32 14.74
CA ALA A 6 9.58 2.43 13.60
C ALA A 6 10.86 1.59 13.72
N GLY A 7 11.94 2.19 14.21
CA GLY A 7 13.22 1.52 14.46
C GLY A 7 13.09 0.25 15.31
N VAL A 8 12.24 0.28 16.34
CA VAL A 8 11.97 -0.92 17.18
C VAL A 8 11.45 -2.08 16.34
N PHE A 9 10.52 -1.83 15.41
CA PHE A 9 9.95 -2.88 14.56
C PHE A 9 10.94 -3.38 13.51
N THR A 10 11.83 -2.51 13.00
CA THR A 10 12.84 -2.93 12.02
C THR A 10 13.91 -3.87 12.60
N MET A 11 14.04 -3.91 13.93
CA MET A 11 14.98 -4.80 14.64
C MET A 11 14.32 -6.11 15.11
N MET A 12 13.00 -6.28 14.90
CA MET A 12 12.30 -7.51 15.29
C MET A 12 12.58 -8.66 14.33
N ASN A 13 12.29 -9.88 14.81
CA ASN A 13 12.28 -11.05 13.94
C ASN A 13 11.32 -10.81 12.75
N PRO A 14 11.73 -11.11 11.51
CA PRO A 14 10.92 -10.85 10.33
C PRO A 14 9.54 -11.54 10.34
N LEU A 15 9.43 -12.74 10.93
CA LEU A 15 8.15 -13.45 11.05
C LEU A 15 7.21 -12.72 12.01
N THR A 16 7.72 -12.32 13.17
CA THR A 16 6.95 -11.52 14.14
C THR A 16 6.51 -10.18 13.55
N PHE A 17 7.41 -9.50 12.83
CA PHE A 17 7.07 -8.29 12.10
C PHE A 17 5.91 -8.52 11.13
N LYS A 18 5.99 -9.60 10.33
CA LYS A 18 4.97 -9.98 9.37
C LYS A 18 3.62 -10.24 10.06
N GLU A 19 3.58 -11.05 11.11
CA GLU A 19 2.35 -11.37 11.86
C GLU A 19 1.65 -10.12 12.43
N ILE A 20 2.44 -9.20 13.00
CA ILE A 20 1.91 -7.93 13.52
C ILE A 20 1.29 -7.12 12.39
N PHE A 21 2.05 -6.85 11.32
CA PHE A 21 1.60 -5.90 10.30
C PHE A 21 0.56 -6.48 9.34
N GLN A 22 0.51 -7.80 9.14
CA GLN A 22 -0.61 -8.44 8.42
C GLN A 22 -1.96 -8.15 9.09
N THR A 23 -2.00 -8.07 10.42
CA THR A 23 -3.24 -7.81 11.16
C THR A 23 -3.47 -6.32 11.42
N SER A 24 -2.40 -5.52 11.52
CA SER A 24 -2.51 -4.10 11.88
C SER A 24 -2.49 -3.12 10.71
N VAL A 25 -2.22 -3.57 9.47
CA VAL A 25 -2.18 -2.68 8.30
C VAL A 25 -3.47 -1.86 8.09
N PRO A 26 -4.70 -2.39 8.29
CA PRO A 26 -5.91 -1.58 8.11
C PRO A 26 -5.97 -0.42 9.12
N TYR A 27 -5.66 -0.71 10.39
CA TYR A 27 -5.62 0.29 11.44
C TYR A 27 -4.54 1.34 11.15
N MET A 28 -3.33 0.93 10.76
CA MET A 28 -2.26 1.85 10.44
C MET A 28 -2.65 2.80 9.30
N VAL A 29 -3.27 2.31 8.24
CA VAL A 29 -3.75 3.16 7.12
C VAL A 29 -4.84 4.12 7.57
N GLU A 30 -5.79 3.68 8.41
CA GLU A 30 -6.79 4.54 9.04
C GLU A 30 -6.14 5.64 9.91
N ARG A 31 -5.06 5.33 10.63
CA ARG A 31 -4.34 6.32 11.42
C ARG A 31 -3.60 7.33 10.54
N ILE A 32 -3.02 6.89 9.42
CA ILE A 32 -2.36 7.78 8.46
C ILE A 32 -3.37 8.74 7.81
N SER A 33 -4.59 8.29 7.49
CA SER A 33 -5.62 9.16 6.92
C SER A 33 -6.04 10.28 7.87
N LYS A 34 -5.99 10.03 9.19
CA LYS A 34 -6.28 11.03 10.23
C LYS A 34 -5.08 11.91 10.59
N ASN A 35 -3.86 11.40 10.43
CA ASN A 35 -2.63 12.14 10.69
C ASN A 35 -1.50 11.68 9.75
N TYR A 36 -1.28 12.44 8.68
CA TYR A 36 -0.26 12.14 7.67
C TYR A 36 1.17 12.05 8.21
N ALA A 37 1.47 12.65 9.38
CA ALA A 37 2.79 12.50 10.00
C ALA A 37 3.11 11.04 10.34
N LEU A 38 2.10 10.19 10.57
CA LEU A 38 2.28 8.77 10.85
C LEU A 38 2.77 7.96 9.64
N GLN A 39 2.68 8.51 8.42
CA GLN A 39 3.20 7.87 7.23
C GLN A 39 4.72 7.61 7.33
N ILE A 40 5.44 8.38 8.15
CA ILE A 40 6.86 8.17 8.39
C ILE A 40 7.18 6.74 8.85
N VAL A 41 6.26 6.09 9.57
CA VAL A 41 6.43 4.69 10.02
C VAL A 41 6.44 3.73 8.83
N ALA A 42 5.49 3.88 7.90
CA ALA A 42 5.46 3.10 6.66
C ALA A 42 6.69 3.37 5.79
N ASN A 43 7.11 4.64 5.68
CA ASN A 43 8.33 5.02 4.97
C ASN A 43 9.55 4.31 5.57
N SER A 44 9.69 4.29 6.91
CA SER A 44 10.81 3.63 7.58
C SER A 44 10.85 2.13 7.30
N PHE A 45 9.72 1.43 7.24
CA PHE A 45 9.68 0.01 6.92
C PHE A 45 10.04 -0.28 5.47
N LEU A 46 9.54 0.54 4.53
CA LEU A 46 9.84 0.42 3.11
C LEU A 46 11.28 0.83 2.77
N ALA A 47 11.90 1.70 3.59
CA ALA A 47 13.28 2.15 3.46
C ALA A 47 14.30 1.30 4.25
N ASN A 48 13.89 0.15 4.78
CA ASN A 48 14.78 -0.79 5.48
C ASN A 48 14.80 -2.15 4.75
N PRO A 49 15.98 -2.66 4.34
CA PRO A 49 16.08 -3.87 3.50
C PRO A 49 15.53 -5.14 4.17
N THR A 50 15.55 -5.22 5.51
CA THR A 50 15.05 -6.38 6.26
C THR A 50 13.52 -6.42 6.29
N THR A 51 12.86 -5.26 6.31
CA THR A 51 11.39 -5.17 6.42
C THR A 51 10.71 -4.83 5.11
N SER A 52 11.42 -4.26 4.14
CA SER A 52 10.84 -3.65 2.93
C SER A 52 9.97 -4.64 2.16
N ALA A 53 10.52 -5.81 1.80
CA ALA A 53 9.79 -6.80 1.01
C ALA A 53 8.53 -7.32 1.71
N LEU A 54 8.64 -7.59 3.01
CA LEU A 54 7.52 -8.08 3.82
C LEU A 54 6.41 -7.03 3.92
N PHE A 55 6.78 -5.80 4.28
CA PHE A 55 5.82 -4.73 4.46
C PHE A 55 5.20 -4.27 3.13
N ALA A 56 5.99 -4.24 2.05
CA ALA A 56 5.51 -3.94 0.71
C ALA A 56 4.49 -4.98 0.23
N THR A 57 4.71 -6.27 0.53
CA THR A 57 3.75 -7.35 0.25
C THR A 57 2.44 -7.12 1.01
N ILE A 58 2.52 -6.92 2.33
CA ILE A 58 1.34 -6.68 3.18
C ILE A 58 0.55 -5.46 2.70
N LEU A 59 1.27 -4.38 2.38
CA LEU A 59 0.64 -3.13 1.99
C LEU A 59 0.03 -3.23 0.59
N VAL A 60 0.68 -3.89 -0.37
CA VAL A 60 0.11 -4.03 -1.72
C VAL A 60 -1.14 -4.90 -1.71
N GLU A 61 -1.12 -6.03 -1.00
CA GLU A 61 -2.28 -6.91 -0.84
C GLU A 61 -3.47 -6.13 -0.24
N TYR A 62 -3.23 -5.40 0.86
CA TYR A 62 -4.25 -4.54 1.46
C TYR A 62 -4.81 -3.49 0.49
N LEU A 63 -3.96 -2.86 -0.33
CA LEU A 63 -4.39 -1.83 -1.27
C LEU A 63 -5.17 -2.42 -2.45
N LEU A 64 -4.78 -3.59 -2.93
CA LEU A 64 -5.46 -4.30 -4.03
C LEU A 64 -6.90 -4.66 -3.64
N ASP A 65 -7.11 -5.16 -2.42
CA ASP A 65 -8.45 -5.45 -1.87
C ASP A 65 -9.37 -4.22 -1.81
N ARG A 66 -8.80 -3.01 -1.85
CA ARG A 66 -9.52 -1.73 -1.76
C ARG A 66 -9.60 -0.98 -3.09
N LEU A 67 -9.07 -1.52 -4.18
CA LEU A 67 -9.26 -0.95 -5.51
C LEU A 67 -10.75 -0.81 -5.91
N PRO A 68 -11.65 -1.76 -5.58
CA PRO A 68 -13.09 -1.60 -5.84
C PRO A 68 -13.73 -0.42 -5.11
N GLU A 69 -13.13 0.07 -4.02
CA GLU A 69 -13.63 1.23 -3.25
C GLU A 69 -13.06 2.56 -3.77
N MET A 70 -12.01 2.53 -4.59
CA MET A 70 -11.33 3.73 -5.10
C MET A 70 -12.31 4.60 -5.91
N GLY A 71 -12.26 5.92 -5.71
CA GLY A 71 -13.20 6.87 -6.31
C GLY A 71 -14.49 7.13 -5.52
N SER A 72 -14.81 6.33 -4.49
CA SER A 72 -15.97 6.61 -3.61
C SER A 72 -15.68 7.71 -2.58
N ASN A 73 -14.44 7.80 -2.11
CA ASN A 73 -13.95 8.83 -1.21
C ASN A 73 -12.63 9.39 -1.76
N VAL A 74 -12.59 10.69 -2.05
CA VAL A 74 -11.46 11.33 -2.72
C VAL A 74 -10.22 11.37 -1.82
N GLU A 75 -10.36 11.71 -0.53
CA GLU A 75 -9.22 11.76 0.39
C GLU A 75 -8.57 10.39 0.58
N LEU A 76 -9.39 9.35 0.78
CA LEU A 76 -8.92 7.98 0.97
C LEU A 76 -8.30 7.40 -0.30
N SER A 77 -8.90 7.68 -1.46
CA SER A 77 -8.33 7.28 -2.75
C SER A 77 -6.95 7.91 -2.97
N ASN A 78 -6.79 9.20 -2.63
CA ASN A 78 -5.50 9.88 -2.70
C ASN A 78 -4.47 9.25 -1.77
N LEU A 79 -4.87 8.85 -0.55
CA LEU A 79 -4.00 8.12 0.36
C LEU A 79 -3.57 6.78 -0.24
N TYR A 80 -4.49 5.96 -0.74
CA TYR A 80 -4.17 4.66 -1.36
C TYR A 80 -3.22 4.80 -2.54
N LEU A 81 -3.44 5.77 -3.44
CA LEU A 81 -2.53 6.06 -4.55
C LEU A 81 -1.13 6.47 -4.06
N LYS A 82 -1.05 7.26 -2.98
CA LYS A 82 0.22 7.62 -2.37
C LYS A 82 0.93 6.41 -1.79
N LEU A 83 0.22 5.50 -1.14
CA LEU A 83 0.79 4.27 -0.58
C LEU A 83 1.26 3.30 -1.68
N PHE A 84 0.51 3.15 -2.78
CA PHE A 84 0.98 2.42 -3.97
C PHE A 84 2.30 2.99 -4.51
N LYS A 85 2.40 4.33 -4.62
CA LYS A 85 3.65 4.99 -5.04
C LYS A 85 4.82 4.69 -4.11
N LEU A 86 4.58 4.58 -2.80
CA LEU A 86 5.63 4.20 -1.85
C LEU A 86 6.07 2.75 -2.03
N VAL A 87 5.12 1.82 -2.22
CA VAL A 87 5.41 0.41 -2.52
C VAL A 87 6.28 0.33 -3.77
N PHE A 88 5.89 1.00 -4.87
CA PHE A 88 6.69 1.00 -6.10
C PHE A 88 8.04 1.68 -5.93
N GLY A 89 8.11 2.79 -5.18
CA GLY A 89 9.38 3.45 -4.85
C GLY A 89 10.34 2.56 -4.08
N SER A 90 9.82 1.67 -3.22
CA SER A 90 10.64 0.71 -2.49
C SER A 90 11.29 -0.35 -3.41
N VAL A 91 10.66 -0.69 -4.55
CA VAL A 91 11.27 -1.58 -5.56
C VAL A 91 12.48 -0.92 -6.21
N SER A 92 12.40 0.39 -6.49
CA SER A 92 13.56 1.14 -6.99
C SER A 92 14.69 1.25 -5.97
N LEU A 93 14.36 1.30 -4.68
CA LEU A 93 15.34 1.39 -3.60
C LEU A 93 16.04 0.05 -3.32
N PHE A 94 15.29 -1.05 -3.37
CA PHE A 94 15.72 -2.40 -3.01
C PHE A 94 15.25 -3.43 -4.05
N ALA A 95 15.82 -3.39 -5.25
CA ALA A 95 15.38 -4.23 -6.36
C ALA A 95 15.52 -5.73 -6.05
N ALA A 96 16.64 -6.14 -5.43
CA ALA A 96 16.91 -7.54 -5.12
C ALA A 96 15.90 -8.13 -4.12
N GLU A 97 15.43 -7.31 -3.17
CA GLU A 97 14.52 -7.71 -2.12
C GLU A 97 13.05 -7.67 -2.59
N ASN A 98 12.67 -6.64 -3.36
CA ASN A 98 11.27 -6.31 -3.60
C ASN A 98 10.72 -6.75 -4.96
N GLU A 99 11.57 -7.08 -5.93
CA GLU A 99 11.11 -7.51 -7.26
C GLU A 99 10.19 -8.73 -7.21
N GLN A 100 10.48 -9.69 -6.34
CA GLN A 100 9.69 -10.91 -6.24
C GLN A 100 8.25 -10.62 -5.77
N MET A 101 8.10 -9.71 -4.79
CA MET A 101 6.79 -9.26 -4.34
C MET A 101 6.01 -8.62 -5.48
N LEU A 102 6.68 -7.78 -6.29
CA LEU A 102 6.03 -7.14 -7.44
C LEU A 102 5.57 -8.17 -8.48
N LYS A 103 6.42 -9.18 -8.78
CA LYS A 103 6.09 -10.26 -9.74
C LYS A 103 4.90 -11.09 -9.28
N VAL A 104 4.83 -11.45 -8.00
CA VAL A 104 3.72 -12.23 -7.43
C VAL A 104 2.39 -11.47 -7.52
N ASN A 105 2.41 -10.16 -7.27
CA ASN A 105 1.20 -9.35 -7.22
C ASN A 105 0.81 -8.72 -8.58
N ALA A 106 1.62 -8.89 -9.63
CA ALA A 106 1.46 -8.19 -10.92
C ALA A 106 0.11 -8.48 -11.59
N GLY A 107 -0.36 -9.74 -11.55
CA GLY A 107 -1.64 -10.13 -12.12
C GLY A 107 -2.81 -9.43 -11.43
N GLU A 108 -2.81 -9.39 -10.10
CA GLU A 108 -3.86 -8.71 -9.33
C GLU A 108 -3.82 -7.19 -9.51
N MET A 109 -2.64 -6.59 -9.66
CA MET A 109 -2.50 -5.17 -10.01
C MET A 109 -3.13 -4.85 -11.37
N GLU A 110 -2.92 -5.72 -12.38
CA GLU A 110 -3.53 -5.56 -13.70
C GLU A 110 -5.05 -5.75 -13.66
N ASN A 111 -5.54 -6.77 -12.95
CA ASN A 111 -6.96 -7.00 -12.74
C ASN A 111 -7.62 -5.79 -12.08
N GLY A 112 -7.02 -5.29 -11.00
CA GLY A 112 -7.52 -4.14 -10.26
C GLY A 112 -7.52 -2.85 -11.08
N ARG A 113 -6.51 -2.63 -11.95
CA ARG A 113 -6.50 -1.52 -12.91
C ARG A 113 -7.72 -1.61 -13.85
N ASN A 114 -8.03 -2.79 -14.36
CA ASN A 114 -9.15 -2.98 -15.28
C ASN A 114 -10.49 -2.67 -14.61
N VAL A 115 -10.69 -3.10 -13.35
CA VAL A 115 -11.89 -2.77 -12.55
C VAL A 115 -12.09 -1.25 -12.41
N VAL A 116 -11.02 -0.51 -12.15
CA VAL A 116 -11.10 0.97 -12.04
C VAL A 116 -11.47 1.59 -13.39
N VAL A 117 -10.87 1.11 -14.48
CA VAL A 117 -11.18 1.59 -15.85
C VAL A 117 -12.64 1.34 -16.21
N GLU A 118 -13.16 0.14 -15.95
CA GLU A 118 -14.56 -0.21 -16.22
C GLU A 118 -15.52 0.70 -15.45
N ARG A 119 -15.21 1.03 -14.18
CA ARG A 119 -16.05 1.95 -13.37
C ARG A 119 -16.03 3.37 -13.91
N ILE A 120 -14.88 3.85 -14.37
CA ILE A 120 -14.77 5.17 -15.02
C ILE A 120 -15.59 5.18 -16.31
N GLN A 121 -15.46 4.14 -17.14
CA GLN A 121 -16.21 4.04 -18.39
C GLN A 121 -17.72 4.02 -18.13
N HIS A 122 -18.17 3.19 -17.19
CA HIS A 122 -19.58 3.14 -16.79
C HIS A 122 -20.11 4.50 -16.30
N ALA A 123 -19.32 5.24 -15.52
CA ALA A 123 -19.70 6.59 -15.07
C ALA A 123 -19.78 7.59 -16.24
N VAL A 124 -18.86 7.50 -17.21
CA VAL A 124 -18.88 8.32 -18.43
C VAL A 124 -20.13 8.03 -19.27
N ASP A 125 -20.45 6.76 -19.48
CA ASP A 125 -21.62 6.34 -20.26
C ASP A 125 -22.93 6.82 -19.62
N GLN A 126 -23.03 6.83 -18.28
CA GLN A 126 -24.18 7.38 -17.58
C GLN A 126 -24.33 8.89 -17.77
N MET A 127 -23.22 9.65 -17.84
CA MET A 127 -23.27 11.10 -18.08
C MET A 127 -23.64 11.45 -19.53
N GLN A 128 -23.29 10.60 -20.49
CA GLN A 128 -23.62 10.82 -21.91
C GLN A 128 -25.07 10.49 -22.26
N ASN A 129 -25.75 9.70 -21.44
CA ASN A 129 -27.15 9.30 -21.63
C ASN A 129 -28.16 10.24 -20.93
N ILE A 130 -27.72 11.43 -20.51
CA ILE A 130 -28.53 12.52 -19.94
C ILE A 130 -28.55 13.69 -20.94
#